data_AF-B9FF90-F1
#
_entry.id   AF-B9FF90-F1
#
_cell.length_a   1.000
_cell.length_b   1.000
_cell.length_c   1.000
_cell.angle_alpha   90.00
_cell.angle_beta   90.00
_cell.angle_gamma   90.00
#
_symmetry.space_group_name_H-M   'P 1'
#
loop_
_entity.id
_entity.type
_entity.pdbx_description
1 polymer ?
#
loop_
_entity_poly.entity_id
_entity_poly.type
_entity_poly.pdbx_seq_one_letter_code
_entity_poly.pdbx_strand_id
1 'polypeptide(L)' 'MEMAHTYVPGSKRGRGLAARLCDAAFAHARERGMRVLPTCSYISETYLPRNPEWNELVITEKEPKPSSM' A
#
# COMPACT_ATOMS: atom_id res chain seq x y z
N MET A 1 -5.52 -1.89 -7.44
CA MET A 1 -4.14 -1.39 -7.65
C MET A 1 -3.21 -2.23 -6.78
N GLU A 2 -2.26 -2.94 -7.38
CA GLU A 2 -1.25 -3.69 -6.61
C GLU A 2 -0.11 -2.76 -6.18
N MET A 3 0.28 -2.83 -4.90
CA MET A 3 1.48 -2.18 -4.39
C MET A 3 2.52 -3.24 -4.01
N ALA A 4 3.32 -3.63 -5.00
CA ALA A 4 4.25 -4.76 -4.89
C ALA A 4 5.59 -4.42 -4.24
N HIS A 5 6.05 -3.16 -4.33
CA HIS A 5 7.35 -2.79 -3.79
C HIS A 5 7.45 -1.31 -3.42
N THR A 6 8.04 -1.04 -2.26
CA THR A 6 8.43 0.32 -1.83
C THR A 6 9.94 0.36 -1.62
N TYR A 7 10.63 1.23 -2.36
CA TYR A 7 12.09 1.34 -2.30
C TYR A 7 12.54 2.73 -1.82
N VAL A 8 13.49 2.73 -0.88
CA VAL A 8 14.23 3.92 -0.47
C VAL A 8 15.72 3.61 -0.50
N PRO A 9 16.53 4.37 -1.27
CA PRO A 9 17.99 4.22 -1.28
C PRO A 9 18.57 4.33 0.12
N GLY A 10 19.62 3.56 0.41
CA GLY A 10 20.25 3.52 1.75
C GLY A 10 20.58 4.91 2.31
N SER A 11 21.15 5.78 1.48
CA SER A 11 21.51 7.17 1.82
C SER A 11 20.32 8.07 2.19
N LYS A 12 19.08 7.65 1.93
CA LYS A 12 17.85 8.39 2.22
C LYS A 12 16.96 7.70 3.26
N ARG A 13 17.39 6.57 3.84
CA ARG A 13 16.66 5.86 4.91
C ARG A 13 16.64 6.68 6.21
N GLY A 14 15.77 6.30 7.15
CA GLY A 14 15.63 6.99 8.45
C GLY A 14 14.86 8.32 8.41
N ARG A 15 14.36 8.73 7.24
CA ARG A 15 13.69 10.03 7.02
C ARG A 15 12.18 9.92 6.76
N GLY A 16 11.59 8.74 7.01
CA GLY A 16 10.15 8.50 6.78
C GLY A 16 9.70 8.48 5.32
N LEU A 17 10.62 8.44 4.35
CA LEU A 17 10.25 8.52 2.92
C LEU A 17 9.39 7.35 2.44
N ALA A 18 9.61 6.14 2.95
CA ALA A 18 8.82 4.97 2.57
C ALA A 18 7.35 5.13 2.96
N ALA A 19 7.07 5.72 4.14
CA ALA A 19 5.71 6.04 4.57
C ALA A 19 5.08 7.10 3.65
N ARG A 20 5.81 8.18 3.35
CA ARG A 20 5.33 9.24 2.44
C ARG A 20 4.99 8.74 1.03
N LEU A 21 5.75 7.77 0.53
CA LEU A 21 5.43 7.12 -0.75
C LEU A 21 4.12 6.33 -0.66
N CYS A 22 3.90 5.64 0.46
CA CYS A 22 2.66 4.89 0.69
C CYS A 22 1.47 5.85 0.86
N ASP A 23 1.61 6.94 1.62
CA ASP A 23 0.55 7.95 1.81
C ASP A 23 0.05 8.46 0.45
N ALA A 24 0.97 8.84 -0.43
CA ALA A 24 0.65 9.34 -1.75
C ALA A 24 -0.06 8.28 -2.62
N ALA A 25 0.37 7.02 -2.54
CA ALA A 25 -0.25 5.93 -3.29
C ALA A 25 -1.65 5.59 -2.78
N PHE A 26 -1.86 5.55 -1.46
CA PHE A 26 -3.18 5.32 -0.86
C PHE A 26 -4.14 6.48 -1.11
N ALA A 27 -3.67 7.73 -1.02
CA ALA A 27 -4.45 8.90 -1.41
C ALA A 27 -4.90 8.81 -2.87
N HIS A 28 -3.98 8.45 -3.78
CA HIS A 28 -4.30 8.24 -5.18
C HIS A 28 -5.33 7.13 -5.40
N ALA A 29 -5.22 6.02 -4.65
CA ALA A 29 -6.21 4.95 -4.71
C ALA A 29 -7.59 5.45 -4.25
N ARG A 30 -7.65 6.19 -3.13
CA ARG A 30 -8.89 6.78 -2.59
C ARG A 30 -9.57 7.71 -3.59
N GLU A 31 -8.81 8.66 -4.14
CA GLU A 31 -9.31 9.68 -5.09
C GLU A 31 -9.93 9.05 -6.34
N ARG A 32 -9.41 7.89 -6.75
CA ARG A 32 -9.89 7.16 -7.93
C ARG A 32 -10.87 6.03 -7.61
N GLY A 33 -11.29 5.89 -6.36
CA GLY A 33 -12.18 4.80 -5.92
C GLY A 33 -11.58 3.40 -6.10
N MET A 34 -10.25 3.28 -6.09
CA MET A 34 -9.54 2.01 -6.23
C MET A 34 -9.27 1.37 -4.88
N ARG A 35 -9.31 0.04 -4.85
CA ARG A 35 -8.80 -0.75 -3.72
C ARG A 35 -7.33 -1.15 -3.94
N VAL A 36 -6.59 -1.29 -2.85
CA VAL A 36 -5.17 -1.61 -2.82
C VAL A 36 -4.96 -3.07 -2.44
N LEU A 37 -4.14 -3.79 -3.22
CA LEU A 37 -3.63 -5.11 -2.86
C LEU A 37 -2.16 -4.94 -2.37
N PRO A 38 -1.88 -5.03 -1.06
CA PRO A 38 -0.56 -4.75 -0.49
C PRO A 38 0.32 -6.01 -0.46
N THR A 39 0.92 -6.40 -1.59
CA THR A 39 1.83 -7.56 -1.67
C THR A 39 3.24 -7.27 -1.14
N CYS A 40 3.61 -6.00 -0.97
CA CYS A 40 4.87 -5.61 -0.33
C CYS A 40 4.81 -5.81 1.20
N SER A 41 5.75 -6.59 1.76
CA SER A 41 5.83 -6.82 3.22
C SER A 41 5.99 -5.55 4.05
N TYR A 42 6.72 -4.55 3.55
CA TYR A 42 6.79 -3.25 4.23
C TYR A 42 5.40 -2.61 4.36
N ILE A 43 4.56 -2.72 3.34
CA ILE A 43 3.23 -2.12 3.35
C ILE A 43 2.32 -2.89 4.30
N SER A 44 2.24 -4.22 4.14
CA SER A 44 1.35 -5.08 4.90
C SER A 44 1.74 -5.17 6.39
N GLU A 45 3.02 -5.33 6.70
CA GLU A 45 3.49 -5.62 8.06
C GLU A 45 3.96 -4.38 8.83
N THR A 46 4.35 -3.30 8.15
CA THR A 46 4.90 -2.10 8.82
C THR A 46 4.05 -0.86 8.64
N TYR A 47 3.64 -0.55 7.42
CA TYR A 47 2.92 0.70 7.14
C TYR A 47 1.46 0.64 7.61
N LEU A 48 0.70 -0.39 7.21
CA LEU A 48 -0.72 -0.51 7.56
C LEU A 48 -0.98 -0.59 9.08
N PRO A 49 -0.21 -1.36 9.89
CA PRO A 49 -0.41 -1.36 11.35
C PRO A 49 -0.20 0.00 12.01
N ARG A 50 0.54 0.90 11.37
CA ARG A 50 0.79 2.28 11.85
C ARG A 50 -0.20 3.30 11.29
N ASN A 51 -0.92 2.95 10.23
CA ASN A 51 -1.87 3.81 9.53
C ASN A 51 -3.16 3.03 9.24
N PRO A 52 -3.90 2.63 10.30
CA PRO A 52 -5.07 1.75 10.18
C PRO A 52 -6.24 2.40 9.44
N GLU A 53 -6.25 3.72 9.25
CA GLU A 53 -7.24 4.46 8.45
C GLU A 53 -7.31 3.96 7.00
N TRP A 54 -6.21 3.42 6.47
CA TRP A 54 -6.16 2.93 5.10
C TRP A 54 -6.75 1.53 4.92
N ASN A 55 -7.06 0.82 6.00
CA ASN A 55 -7.58 -0.56 5.94
C ASN A 55 -8.90 -0.65 5.16
N GLU A 56 -9.70 0.43 5.09
CA GLU A 56 -10.92 0.47 4.30
C GLU A 56 -10.67 0.32 2.79
N LEU A 57 -9.48 0.71 2.32
CA LEU A 57 -9.10 0.61 0.90
C LEU A 57 -8.38 -0.71 0.59
N VAL A 58 -8.06 -1.52 1.59
CA VAL A 58 -7.26 -2.75 1.40
C VAL A 58 -8.15 -3.91 0.96
N ILE A 59 -7.70 -4.64 -0.06
CA ILE A 59 -8.25 -5.94 -0.42
C ILE A 59 -7.62 -6.96 0.52
N THR A 60 -8.42 -7.60 1.35
CA THR A 60 -7.99 -8.80 2.07
C THR A 60 -8.18 -10.00 1.14
N GLU A 61 -7.30 -11.00 1.23
CA GLU A 61 -7.26 -12.21 0.37
C GLU A 61 -8.58 -13.03 0.30
N LYS A 62 -9.66 -12.57 0.96
CA LYS A 62 -11.01 -13.14 0.82
C LYS A 62 -11.74 -12.74 -0.46
N GLU A 63 -11.25 -11.79 -1.24
CA GLU A 63 -11.85 -11.52 -2.56
C GLU A 63 -11.15 -12.33 -3.65
N PRO A 64 -11.86 -13.23 -4.35
CA PRO A 64 -11.27 -13.99 -5.44
C PRO A 64 -10.79 -13.02 -6.51
N LYS A 65 -9.55 -13.24 -6.99
CA LYS A 65 -8.96 -12.51 -8.12
C LYS A 65 -10.03 -12.38 -9.21
N PRO A 66 -10.34 -11.18 -9.74
CA PRO A 66 -11.18 -11.08 -10.92
C PRO A 66 -10.47 -11.88 -12.01
N SER A 67 -11.04 -13.04 -12.33
CA SER A 67 -10.55 -13.90 -13.39
C SER A 67 -10.40 -13.02 -14.63
N SER A 68 -9.18 -12.93 -15.16
CA SER A 68 -8.98 -12.55 -16.55
C SER A 68 -9.99 -13.33 -17.39
N MET A 69 -10.85 -12.60 -18.09
CA MET A 69 -11.56 -13.10 -19.27
C MET A 69 -10.60 -13.10 -20.45
#